data_AF-A0A835QRP7-F1
#
_entry.id   AF-A0A835QRP7-F1
#
_cell.length_a   1.000
_cell.length_b   1.000
_cell.length_c   1.000
_cell.angle_alpha   90.00
_cell.angle_beta   90.00
_cell.angle_gamma   90.00
#
_symmetry.space_group_name_H-M   'P 1'
#
loop_
_entity.id
_entity.type
_entity.pdbx_description
1 polymer ?
#
loop_
_entity_poly.entity_id
_entity_poly.type
_entity_poly.pdbx_seq_one_letter_code
_entity_poly.pdbx_strand_id
1 'polypeptide(L)'
;MTKVFLLAFFLLFVATASALEMTEKDLETEDSLWSLYKRWRSHHTVSRDLDEKQKRFNVFKDNARYIHEFNKRKDVPYKLRLNKFADMTNQEFRAAYAGSRIGHHRSLRGDRRGGVFSRYQSVDLNILPSSVDWRQKGAVTAVKDQGQCGK
;
A
#
# COMPACT_ATOMS: atom_id res chain seq x y z
N MET A 1 -57.51 -3.45 -5.10
CA MET A 1 -56.23 -3.52 -5.84
C MET A 1 -55.13 -2.92 -4.99
N THR A 2 -54.63 -3.67 -4.02
CA THR A 2 -53.62 -3.23 -3.05
C THR A 2 -52.24 -3.67 -3.52
N LYS A 3 -51.35 -2.69 -3.71
CA LYS A 3 -50.00 -2.85 -4.26
C LYS A 3 -49.11 -3.55 -3.23
N VAL A 4 -48.51 -4.66 -3.64
CA VAL A 4 -47.50 -5.41 -2.88
C VAL A 4 -46.19 -4.61 -2.89
N PHE A 5 -45.77 -4.10 -1.73
CA PHE A 5 -44.41 -3.58 -1.54
C PHE A 5 -43.48 -4.73 -1.17
N LEU A 6 -42.76 -5.29 -2.14
CA LEU A 6 -41.63 -6.18 -1.89
C LEU A 6 -40.39 -5.33 -1.60
N LEU A 7 -40.05 -5.18 -0.32
CA LEU A 7 -38.76 -4.67 0.14
C LEU A 7 -37.67 -5.68 -0.23
N ALA A 8 -36.97 -5.44 -1.33
CA ALA A 8 -35.73 -6.14 -1.65
C ALA A 8 -34.60 -5.61 -0.74
N PHE A 9 -34.34 -6.30 0.37
CA PHE A 9 -33.12 -6.10 1.15
C PHE A 9 -31.93 -6.67 0.36
N PHE A 10 -31.33 -5.85 -0.49
CA PHE A 10 -30.05 -6.15 -1.12
C PHE A 10 -28.95 -5.95 -0.05
N LEU A 11 -28.59 -7.02 0.66
CA LEU A 11 -27.42 -7.03 1.53
C LEU A 11 -26.17 -6.90 0.64
N LEU A 12 -25.71 -5.66 0.47
CA LEU A 12 -24.41 -5.36 -0.12
C LEU A 12 -23.35 -5.87 0.86
N PHE A 13 -22.93 -7.12 0.70
CA PHE A 13 -21.68 -7.61 1.28
C PHE A 13 -20.54 -6.91 0.52
N VAL A 14 -20.26 -5.65 0.89
CA VAL A 14 -18.97 -5.06 0.60
C VAL A 14 -17.98 -5.92 1.36
N ALA A 15 -17.20 -6.73 0.64
CA ALA A 15 -16.01 -7.34 1.19
C ALA A 15 -15.09 -6.19 1.61
N THR A 16 -15.26 -5.71 2.84
CA THR A 16 -14.29 -4.82 3.46
C THR A 16 -13.02 -5.66 3.55
N ALA A 17 -11.98 -5.26 2.81
CA ALA A 17 -10.65 -5.78 3.08
C ALA A 17 -10.36 -5.42 4.54
N SER A 18 -10.48 -6.39 5.43
CA SER A 18 -10.39 -6.20 6.88
C SER A 18 -9.04 -5.57 7.18
N ALA A 19 -9.00 -4.26 7.41
CA ALA A 19 -7.76 -3.61 7.79
C ALA A 19 -7.45 -4.02 9.23
N LEU A 20 -6.22 -4.48 9.48
CA LEU A 20 -5.78 -4.72 10.84
C LEU A 20 -5.76 -3.40 11.60
N GLU A 21 -6.68 -3.25 12.55
CA GLU A 21 -6.73 -2.07 13.42
C GLU A 21 -5.75 -2.22 14.58
N MET A 22 -4.98 -1.14 14.77
CA MET A 22 -4.09 -0.94 15.91
C MET A 22 -4.73 0.08 16.84
N THR A 23 -4.85 -0.28 18.12
CA THR A 23 -5.43 0.56 19.16
C THR A 23 -4.35 1.05 20.13
N GLU A 24 -4.66 2.06 20.94
CA GLU A 24 -3.74 2.52 22.00
C GLU A 24 -3.39 1.39 22.98
N LYS A 25 -4.37 0.55 23.33
CA LYS A 25 -4.19 -0.62 24.19
C LYS A 25 -3.14 -1.60 23.66
N ASP A 26 -2.98 -1.68 22.34
CA ASP A 26 -1.97 -2.55 21.76
C ASP A 26 -0.54 -2.08 22.08
N LEU A 27 -0.34 -0.80 22.38
CA LEU A 27 0.98 -0.17 22.58
C LEU A 27 1.40 -0.01 24.05
N GLU A 28 0.49 -0.35 24.99
CA GLU A 28 0.65 -0.14 26.43
C GLU A 28 1.73 -1.04 27.05
N THR A 29 1.75 -2.33 26.68
CA THR A 29 2.68 -3.31 27.26
C THR A 29 3.43 -4.07 26.18
N GLU A 30 4.51 -4.75 26.55
CA GLU A 30 5.23 -5.61 25.62
C GLU A 30 4.37 -6.82 25.18
N ASP A 31 3.55 -7.36 26.07
CA ASP A 31 2.63 -8.47 25.79
C ASP A 31 1.49 -8.07 24.84
N SER A 32 0.95 -6.86 24.98
CA SER A 32 -0.05 -6.33 24.05
C SER A 32 0.55 -6.10 22.67
N LEU A 33 1.76 -5.53 22.60
CA LEU A 33 2.50 -5.34 21.35
C LEU A 33 2.82 -6.67 20.66
N TRP A 34 3.22 -7.67 21.45
CA TRP A 34 3.45 -9.02 20.93
C TRP A 34 2.16 -9.65 20.39
N SER A 35 1.03 -9.41 21.05
CA SER A 35 -0.28 -9.86 20.58
C SER A 35 -0.69 -9.18 19.28
N LEU A 36 -0.47 -7.87 19.16
CA LEU A 36 -0.62 -7.12 17.91
C LEU A 36 0.28 -7.68 16.80
N TYR A 37 1.54 -7.98 17.10
CA TYR A 37 2.48 -8.56 16.14
C TYR A 37 2.01 -9.94 15.65
N LYS A 38 1.50 -10.80 16.54
CA LYS A 38 0.90 -12.09 16.15
C LYS A 38 -0.31 -11.91 15.23
N ARG A 39 -1.21 -10.98 15.55
CA ARG A 39 -2.36 -10.64 14.68
C ARG A 39 -1.89 -10.15 13.31
N TRP A 40 -0.90 -9.26 13.28
CA TRP A 40 -0.31 -8.72 12.05
C TRP A 40 0.31 -9.81 11.18
N ARG A 41 1.10 -10.71 11.76
CA ARG A 41 1.71 -11.83 11.04
C ARG A 41 0.68 -12.78 10.45
N SER A 42 -0.39 -13.06 11.19
CA SER A 42 -1.50 -13.89 10.69
C SER A 42 -2.23 -13.19 9.54
N HIS A 43 -2.47 -11.89 9.66
CA HIS A 43 -3.18 -11.10 8.65
C HIS A 43 -2.41 -10.98 7.33
N HIS A 44 -1.07 -10.83 7.39
CA HIS A 44 -0.22 -10.68 6.20
C HIS A 44 0.50 -11.97 5.79
N THR A 45 0.15 -13.12 6.39
CA THR A 45 0.73 -14.44 6.11
C THR A 45 2.27 -14.47 6.21
N VAL A 46 2.82 -13.84 7.27
CA VAL A 46 4.27 -13.70 7.47
C VAL A 46 4.83 -14.85 8.30
N SER A 47 5.53 -15.78 7.64
CA SER A 47 6.29 -16.86 8.29
C SER A 47 7.76 -16.46 8.50
N ARG A 48 8.32 -16.73 9.68
CA ARG A 48 9.69 -16.40 10.09
C ARG A 48 10.21 -17.45 11.08
N ASP A 49 11.51 -17.70 11.08
CA ASP A 49 12.20 -18.57 12.05
C ASP A 49 12.27 -17.93 13.44
N LEU A 50 12.50 -18.74 14.49
CA LEU A 50 12.44 -18.27 15.88
C LEU A 50 13.42 -17.12 16.17
N ASP A 51 14.67 -17.21 15.73
CA ASP A 51 15.68 -16.18 15.97
C ASP A 51 15.39 -14.89 15.18
N GLU A 52 14.83 -15.02 13.97
CA GLU A 52 14.37 -13.88 13.16
C GLU A 52 13.16 -13.19 13.81
N LYS A 53 12.28 -13.93 14.50
CA LYS A 53 11.06 -13.34 15.11
C LYS A 53 11.38 -12.24 16.09
N GLN A 54 12.38 -12.40 16.95
CA GLN A 54 12.70 -11.39 17.97
C GLN A 54 13.25 -10.11 17.33
N LYS A 55 14.16 -10.25 16.36
CA LYS A 55 14.70 -9.10 15.62
C LYS A 55 13.59 -8.35 14.87
N ARG A 56 12.73 -9.08 14.16
CA ARG A 56 11.59 -8.53 13.42
C ARG A 56 10.56 -7.88 14.33
N PHE A 57 10.35 -8.44 15.53
CA PHE A 57 9.47 -7.85 16.53
C PHE A 57 9.98 -6.50 17.03
N ASN A 58 11.28 -6.33 17.25
CA ASN A 58 11.83 -5.03 17.63
C ASN A 58 11.56 -3.97 16.56
N VAL A 59 11.83 -4.29 15.29
CA VAL A 59 11.53 -3.39 14.15
C VAL A 59 10.04 -3.08 14.07
N PHE A 60 9.20 -4.10 14.26
CA PHE A 60 7.75 -3.93 14.28
C PHE A 60 7.27 -3.01 15.40
N LYS A 61 7.83 -3.13 16.62
CA LYS A 61 7.52 -2.24 17.74
C LYS A 61 7.82 -0.78 17.38
N ASP A 62 9.00 -0.53 16.82
CA ASP A 62 9.41 0.82 16.42
C ASP A 62 8.48 1.40 15.36
N ASN A 63 8.14 0.62 14.33
CA ASN A 63 7.21 1.02 13.29
C ASN A 63 5.79 1.25 13.82
N ALA A 64 5.29 0.42 14.73
CA ALA A 64 3.97 0.57 15.33
C ALA A 64 3.86 1.87 16.14
N ARG A 65 4.87 2.17 16.97
CA ARG A 65 4.95 3.43 17.72
C ARG A 65 5.08 4.63 16.78
N TYR A 66 5.92 4.55 15.75
CA TYR A 66 6.04 5.61 14.74
C TYR A 66 4.70 5.91 14.05
N ILE A 67 3.97 4.86 13.63
CA ILE A 67 2.65 5.01 13.00
C ILE A 67 1.65 5.67 13.95
N HIS A 68 1.66 5.26 15.22
CA HIS A 68 0.76 5.82 16.23
C HIS A 68 1.00 7.31 16.44
N GLU A 69 2.24 7.72 16.67
CA GLU A 69 2.60 9.13 16.85
C GLU A 69 2.37 9.95 15.58
N PHE A 70 2.71 9.40 14.42
CA PHE A 70 2.45 10.07 13.14
C PHE A 70 0.96 10.35 12.94
N ASN A 71 0.08 9.41 13.29
CA ASN A 71 -1.36 9.55 13.10
C ASN A 71 -2.06 10.49 14.08
N LYS A 72 -1.38 10.93 15.17
CA LYS A 72 -1.88 11.98 16.07
C LYS A 72 -1.77 13.38 15.46
N ARG A 73 -0.91 13.53 14.44
CA ARG A 73 -0.68 14.79 13.74
C ARG A 73 -1.93 15.21 12.96
N LYS A 74 -2.29 16.49 13.05
CA LYS A 74 -3.42 17.10 12.33
C LYS A 74 -2.99 17.87 11.08
N ASP A 75 -1.69 18.05 10.87
CA ASP A 75 -1.09 18.84 9.78
C ASP A 75 -0.84 18.01 8.50
N VAL A 76 -1.10 16.71 8.54
CA VAL A 76 -0.86 15.78 7.42
C VAL A 76 -2.20 15.24 6.88
N PRO A 77 -2.45 15.29 5.56
CA PRO A 77 -3.72 14.86 4.97
C PRO A 77 -3.81 13.33 4.78
N TYR A 78 -2.93 12.56 5.42
CA TYR A 78 -2.88 11.10 5.29
C TYR A 78 -2.53 10.43 6.61
N LYS A 79 -2.89 9.15 6.70
CA LYS A 79 -2.57 8.28 7.85
C LYS A 79 -1.69 7.12 7.41
N LEU A 80 -0.84 6.67 8.31
CA LEU A 80 -0.06 5.45 8.16
C LEU A 80 -0.81 4.26 8.77
N ARG A 81 -0.46 3.05 8.33
CA ARG A 81 -1.04 1.79 8.83
C ARG A 81 0.01 0.68 8.83
N LEU A 82 -0.23 -0.36 9.62
CA LEU A 82 0.57 -1.58 9.65
C LEU A 82 0.33 -2.43 8.39
N ASN A 83 0.97 -2.03 7.30
CA ASN A 83 0.95 -2.75 6.02
C ASN A 83 1.90 -3.96 6.03
N LYS A 84 2.06 -4.63 4.88
CA LYS A 84 2.90 -5.84 4.73
C LYS A 84 4.41 -5.62 5.02
N PHE A 85 4.84 -4.38 5.19
CA PHE A 85 6.24 -4.00 5.44
C PHE A 85 6.50 -3.58 6.90
N ALA A 86 5.53 -3.77 7.81
CA ALA A 86 5.66 -3.27 9.18
C ALA A 86 6.79 -3.90 10.00
N ASP A 87 7.35 -5.05 9.59
CA ASP A 87 8.51 -5.70 10.24
C ASP A 87 9.85 -5.40 9.53
N MET A 88 9.87 -4.44 8.61
CA MET A 88 11.06 -4.02 7.87
C MET A 88 11.53 -2.64 8.30
N THR A 89 12.84 -2.48 8.41
CA THR A 89 13.46 -1.16 8.53
C THR A 89 13.35 -0.41 7.21
N ASN A 90 13.47 0.93 7.25
CA ASN A 90 13.46 1.73 6.03
C ASN A 90 14.61 1.34 5.08
N GLN A 91 15.78 1.00 5.62
CA GLN A 91 16.93 0.57 4.84
C GLN A 91 16.67 -0.76 4.12
N GLU A 92 16.13 -1.75 4.83
CA GLU A 92 15.73 -3.04 4.23
C GLU A 92 14.66 -2.85 3.15
N PHE A 93 13.64 -2.03 3.44
CA PHE A 93 12.59 -1.73 2.46
C PHE A 93 13.17 -1.12 1.19
N ARG A 94 14.08 -0.14 1.33
CA ARG A 94 14.70 0.51 0.17
C ARG A 94 15.56 -0.44 -0.64
N ALA A 95 16.35 -1.28 0.02
CA ALA A 95 17.21 -2.26 -0.63
C ALA A 95 16.41 -3.28 -1.45
N ALA A 96 15.28 -3.76 -0.92
CA ALA A 96 14.49 -4.81 -1.57
C ALA A 96 13.42 -4.30 -2.55
N TYR A 97 12.80 -3.15 -2.28
CA TYR A 97 11.60 -2.68 -3.01
C TYR A 97 11.76 -1.35 -3.74
N ALA A 98 12.71 -0.49 -3.34
CA ALA A 98 12.90 0.84 -3.93
C ALA A 98 14.04 0.93 -4.96
N GLY A 99 14.75 -0.18 -5.21
CA GLY A 99 15.85 -0.24 -6.17
C GLY A 99 15.38 -0.41 -7.62
N SER A 100 14.70 0.57 -8.21
CA SER A 100 14.43 0.51 -9.65
C SER A 100 15.68 0.93 -10.43
N ARG A 101 16.21 0.03 -11.27
CA ARG A 101 17.43 0.26 -12.07
C ARG A 101 17.15 1.09 -13.32
N ILE A 102 16.41 2.19 -13.16
CA ILE A 102 15.98 3.06 -14.26
C ILE A 102 17.19 3.55 -15.08
N GLY A 103 18.33 3.84 -14.43
CA GLY A 103 19.57 4.23 -15.10
C GLY A 103 20.13 3.13 -16.01
N HIS A 104 20.25 1.91 -15.49
CA HIS A 104 20.69 0.73 -16.25
C HIS A 104 19.72 0.39 -17.39
N HIS A 105 18.41 0.48 -17.13
CA HIS A 105 17.42 0.20 -18.16
C HIS A 105 17.41 1.27 -19.27
N ARG A 106 17.76 2.52 -18.95
CA ARG A 106 18.00 3.58 -19.95
C ARG A 106 19.29 3.38 -20.71
N SER A 107 20.37 2.91 -20.08
CA SER A 107 21.65 2.65 -20.75
C SER A 107 21.60 1.43 -21.67
N LEU A 108 20.73 0.45 -21.37
CA LEU A 108 20.47 -0.69 -22.25
C LEU A 108 19.57 -0.36 -23.45
N ARG A 109 18.88 0.80 -23.44
CA ARG A 109 18.19 1.29 -24.63
C ARG A 109 19.24 2.01 -25.46
N GLY A 110 19.64 1.40 -26.59
CA GLY A 110 20.52 2.03 -27.58
C GLY A 110 19.97 3.37 -28.07
N ASP A 111 20.75 4.10 -28.87
CA ASP A 111 20.39 5.43 -29.37
C ASP A 111 18.94 5.47 -29.86
N ARG A 112 18.19 6.47 -29.37
CA ARG A 112 16.79 6.70 -29.75
C ARG A 112 16.74 6.85 -31.27
N ARG A 113 16.39 5.78 -31.98
CA ARG A 113 16.17 5.83 -33.44
C ARG A 113 15.18 6.95 -33.71
N GLY A 114 15.68 8.00 -34.35
CA GLY A 114 14.96 9.23 -34.62
C GLY A 114 13.77 8.95 -35.52
N GLY A 115 12.58 9.12 -34.97
CA GLY A 115 11.38 9.46 -35.71
C GLY A 115 10.87 10.76 -35.12
N VAL A 116 10.72 11.79 -35.95
CA VAL A 116 10.06 13.05 -35.61
C VAL A 116 8.57 12.79 -35.44
N PHE A 117 8.21 12.04 -34.40
CA PHE A 117 6.89 12.14 -33.83
C PHE A 117 6.95 13.30 -32.87
N SER A 118 6.15 14.34 -33.13
CA SER A 118 5.88 15.36 -32.12
C SER A 118 5.32 14.63 -30.90
N ARG A 119 6.19 14.31 -29.92
CA ARG A 119 5.85 13.50 -28.75
C ARG A 119 4.76 14.15 -27.88
N TYR A 120 4.49 15.43 -28.12
CA TYR A 120 3.48 16.22 -27.45
C TYR A 120 2.73 17.02 -28.52
N GLN A 121 1.41 16.96 -28.46
CA GLN A 121 0.53 17.83 -29.23
C GLN A 121 0.21 19.04 -28.36
N SER A 122 0.08 20.22 -28.97
CA SER A 122 -0.45 21.39 -28.27
C SER A 122 -1.87 21.07 -27.81
N VAL A 123 -2.13 21.12 -26.50
CA VAL A 123 -3.46 20.89 -25.91
C VAL A 123 -3.96 22.19 -25.29
N ASP A 124 -5.18 22.58 -25.64
CA ASP A 124 -5.89 23.66 -24.95
C ASP A 124 -6.23 23.23 -23.52
N LEU A 125 -5.73 23.96 -22.53
CA LEU A 125 -5.94 23.63 -21.12
C LEU A 125 -7.38 23.90 -20.68
N ASN A 126 -8.13 24.73 -21.40
CA ASN A 126 -9.51 25.10 -21.06
C ASN A 126 -10.53 23.98 -21.31
N ILE A 127 -10.16 22.96 -22.10
CA ILE A 127 -11.04 21.83 -22.45
C ILE A 127 -10.73 20.55 -21.67
N LEU A 128 -9.82 20.61 -20.68
CA LEU A 128 -9.44 19.44 -19.90
C LEU A 128 -10.48 19.12 -18.82
N PRO A 129 -10.72 17.83 -18.54
CA PRO A 129 -11.58 17.42 -17.42
C PRO A 129 -10.92 17.76 -16.08
N SER A 130 -11.74 18.01 -15.06
CA SER A 130 -11.27 18.31 -13.69
C SER A 130 -10.57 17.13 -13.01
N SER A 131 -10.84 15.89 -13.43
CA SER A 131 -10.17 14.69 -12.95
C SER A 131 -10.23 13.57 -14.00
N VAL A 132 -9.25 12.66 -13.96
CA VAL A 132 -9.19 11.49 -14.84
C VAL A 132 -8.85 10.26 -14.01
N ASP A 133 -9.68 9.23 -14.10
CA ASP A 133 -9.39 7.89 -13.56
C ASP A 133 -9.47 6.84 -14.67
N TRP A 134 -8.31 6.33 -15.09
CA TRP A 134 -8.22 5.31 -16.14
C TRP A 134 -8.76 3.94 -15.72
N ARG A 135 -8.90 3.68 -14.41
CA ARG A 135 -9.52 2.44 -13.91
C ARG A 135 -10.98 2.36 -14.32
N GLN A 136 -11.69 3.49 -14.28
CA GLN A 136 -13.09 3.59 -14.71
C GLN A 136 -13.27 3.37 -16.22
N LYS A 137 -12.19 3.55 -16.99
CA LYS A 137 -12.19 3.36 -18.44
C LYS A 137 -11.75 1.95 -18.88
N GLY A 138 -11.52 1.03 -17.94
CA GLY A 138 -11.06 -0.32 -18.25
C GLY A 138 -9.62 -0.40 -18.80
N ALA A 139 -8.85 0.69 -18.68
CA ALA A 139 -7.50 0.78 -19.24
C ALA A 139 -6.39 0.33 -18.26
N VAL A 140 -6.76 -0.11 -17.05
CA VAL A 140 -5.83 -0.47 -15.97
C VAL A 140 -6.07 -1.91 -15.54
N THR A 141 -5.02 -2.74 -15.56
CA THR A 141 -5.09 -4.12 -15.06
C THR A 141 -5.09 -4.16 -13.53
N ALA A 142 -5.36 -5.34 -12.96
CA ALA A 142 -5.19 -5.56 -11.52
C ALA A 142 -3.77 -5.20 -11.02
N VAL A 143 -3.69 -4.71 -9.78
CA VAL A 143 -2.42 -4.40 -9.11
C VAL A 143 -1.59 -5.67 -8.96
N LYS A 144 -0.30 -5.61 -9.32
CA LYS A 144 0.65 -6.72 -9.22
C LYS A 144 1.59 -6.54 -8.03
N ASP A 145 2.18 -7.63 -7.55
CA ASP A 145 3.27 -7.61 -6.58
C ASP A 145 4.62 -7.81 -7.30
N GLN A 146 5.55 -6.88 -7.13
CA GLN A 146 6.90 -6.96 -7.72
C GLN A 146 7.79 -7.99 -7.00
N GLY A 147 7.40 -8.44 -5.80
CA GLY A 147 8.26 -9.27 -4.96
C GLY A 147 9.54 -8.55 -4.56
N GLN A 148 10.64 -9.29 -4.38
CA GLN A 148 11.95 -8.73 -4.00
C GLN A 148 12.86 -8.42 -5.21
N CYS A 149 12.28 -8.32 -6.42
CA CYS A 149 13.03 -7.99 -7.63
C CYS A 149 12.86 -6.51 -7.99
N GLY A 150 13.96 -5.75 -7.93
CA GLY A 150 14.05 -4.41 -8.52
C GLY A 150 14.29 -4.49 -10.01
N LYS A 151 13.22 -4.52 -10.82
CA LYS A 151 13.34 -4.31 -12.28
C LYS A 151 13.53 -2.84 -12.63
#